data_AF-A0A5J9U3X8-F1
#
_entry.id   AF-A0A5J9U3X8-F1
#
_cell.length_a   1.000
_cell.length_b   1.000
_cell.length_c   1.000
_cell.angle_alpha   90.00
_cell.angle_beta   90.00
_cell.angle_gamma   90.00
#
_symmetry.space_group_name_H-M   'P 1'
#
loop_
_entity.id
_entity.type
_entity.pdbx_description
1 polymer ?
#
loop_
_entity_poly.entity_id
_entity_poly.type
_entity_poly.pdbx_seq_one_letter_code
_entity_poly.pdbx_strand_id
1 'polypeptide(L)'
;MEVPHILFQLSLKERNMARNYRRMGANVFHVVRFQSATENNGVPLVLNKVAVQLTEVADDPRYEMFMVPKAQIDYNTKHYRFVIPILPRAGFFVVLRRPPSSSRWGSRWGNRGRPDVKLLYNLSNLYTEGFFHRGRLCLYNDVDLTGILSAEEEAQWVTRLPFSSTYGHKGMEVQFSSLLLGPEGFLDTYSVLSQYTRYTMAQVKVALARMAVSGSEAFRFPVLFSRIEKLCLKWEAEAVDPAEAVDPAEAVDPAADPASFSPYFTDWMDNCKILLKGEHKVSKEVYQKLLQHVALLKRGEREDDDVA
;
A
#
# COMPACT_ATOMS: atom_id res chain seq x y z
N MET A 1 -20.69 -12.27 -11.24
CA MET A 1 -19.26 -12.62 -11.31
C MET A 1 -18.76 -12.76 -9.87
N GLU A 2 -18.01 -13.81 -9.55
CA GLU A 2 -17.50 -14.03 -8.18
C GLU A 2 -16.38 -13.01 -7.88
N VAL A 3 -16.43 -12.38 -6.70
CA VAL A 3 -15.42 -11.40 -6.28
C VAL A 3 -14.15 -12.16 -5.85
N PRO A 4 -12.97 -11.91 -6.47
CA PRO A 4 -11.75 -12.63 -6.14
C PRO A 4 -11.33 -12.46 -4.67
N HIS A 5 -10.94 -13.56 -4.02
CA HIS A 5 -10.45 -13.56 -2.65
C HIS A 5 -8.96 -13.87 -2.58
N ILE A 6 -8.19 -13.01 -1.89
CA ILE A 6 -6.74 -13.10 -1.79
C ILE A 6 -6.35 -13.30 -0.33
N LEU A 7 -5.68 -14.41 -0.03
CA LEU A 7 -5.26 -14.72 1.33
C LEU A 7 -4.00 -13.93 1.73
N PHE A 8 -4.08 -13.24 2.87
CA PHE A 8 -2.93 -12.77 3.63
C PHE A 8 -2.90 -13.46 5.00
N GLN A 9 -2.11 -14.53 5.09
CA GLN A 9 -1.92 -15.29 6.33
C GLN A 9 -0.91 -14.56 7.23
N LEU A 10 -1.37 -14.05 8.37
CA LEU A 10 -0.47 -13.47 9.37
C LEU A 10 0.36 -14.58 10.03
N SER A 11 1.58 -14.25 10.44
CA SER A 11 2.53 -15.20 11.00
C SER A 11 3.36 -14.53 12.10
N LEU A 12 3.63 -15.26 13.18
CA LEU A 12 4.59 -14.85 14.23
C LEU A 12 6.05 -15.22 13.91
N LYS A 13 6.29 -15.80 12.74
CA LYS A 13 7.62 -16.09 12.20
C LYS A 13 7.90 -15.12 11.05
N GLU A 14 9.03 -14.44 11.13
CA GLU A 14 9.48 -13.34 10.26
C GLU A 14 9.48 -13.74 8.78
N ARG A 15 10.27 -14.77 8.42
CA ARG A 15 10.33 -15.32 7.05
C ARG A 15 8.96 -15.69 6.48
N ASN A 16 8.05 -16.19 7.33
CA ASN A 16 6.70 -16.53 6.92
C ASN A 16 5.82 -15.28 6.72
N MET A 17 5.95 -14.26 7.58
CA MET A 17 5.21 -13.01 7.44
C MET A 17 5.58 -12.31 6.13
N ALA A 18 6.88 -12.13 5.88
CA ALA A 18 7.37 -11.53 4.65
C ALA A 18 6.94 -12.32 3.41
N ARG A 19 7.11 -13.66 3.43
CA ARG A 19 6.65 -14.52 2.32
C ARG A 19 5.16 -14.40 2.07
N ASN A 20 4.33 -14.34 3.12
CA ASN A 20 2.88 -14.23 2.98
C ASN A 20 2.47 -12.85 2.47
N TYR A 21 3.15 -11.78 2.90
CA TYR A 21 2.95 -10.43 2.38
C TYR A 21 3.31 -10.33 0.90
N ARG A 22 4.49 -10.86 0.50
CA ARG A 22 4.92 -10.95 -0.91
C ARG A 22 3.92 -11.72 -1.77
N ARG A 23 3.43 -12.87 -1.28
CA ARG A 23 2.40 -13.68 -1.96
C ARG A 23 1.08 -12.94 -2.12
N MET A 24 0.64 -12.20 -1.10
CA MET A 24 -0.56 -11.36 -1.19
C MET A 24 -0.40 -10.34 -2.33
N GLY A 25 0.70 -9.59 -2.37
CA GLY A 25 0.97 -8.62 -3.45
C GLY A 25 0.99 -9.27 -4.83
N ALA A 26 1.69 -10.39 -4.99
CA ALA A 26 1.73 -11.12 -6.26
C ALA A 26 0.33 -11.56 -6.74
N ASN A 27 -0.52 -12.02 -5.82
CA ASN A 27 -1.88 -12.41 -6.12
C ASN A 27 -2.77 -11.21 -6.48
N VAL A 28 -2.59 -10.05 -5.82
CA VAL A 28 -3.28 -8.81 -6.19
C VAL A 28 -2.92 -8.43 -7.62
N PHE A 29 -1.63 -8.41 -7.96
CA PHE A 29 -1.21 -8.10 -9.33
C PHE A 29 -1.71 -9.12 -10.35
N HIS A 30 -1.83 -10.40 -9.97
CA HIS A 30 -2.43 -11.42 -10.83
C HIS A 30 -3.91 -11.13 -11.10
N VAL A 31 -4.70 -10.80 -10.07
CA VAL A 31 -6.12 -10.45 -10.22
C VAL A 31 -6.28 -9.19 -11.08
N VAL A 32 -5.49 -8.14 -10.83
CA VAL A 32 -5.52 -6.89 -11.61
C VAL A 32 -5.20 -7.17 -13.09
N ARG A 33 -4.15 -7.96 -13.37
CA ARG A 33 -3.78 -8.33 -14.74
C ARG A 33 -4.85 -9.17 -15.43
N PHE A 34 -5.42 -10.13 -14.72
CA PHE A 34 -6.47 -10.98 -15.27
C PHE A 34 -7.70 -10.15 -15.64
N GLN A 35 -8.20 -9.33 -14.71
CA GLN A 35 -9.36 -8.49 -14.97
C GLN A 35 -9.10 -7.46 -16.08
N SER A 36 -7.90 -6.86 -16.09
CA SER A 36 -7.47 -5.97 -17.16
C SER A 36 -7.45 -6.70 -18.52
N ALA A 37 -6.97 -7.94 -18.58
CA ALA A 37 -7.01 -8.75 -19.80
C ALA A 37 -8.45 -9.05 -20.25
N THR A 38 -9.35 -9.36 -19.32
CA THR A 38 -10.77 -9.58 -19.61
C THR A 38 -11.42 -8.36 -20.27
N GLU A 39 -11.10 -7.15 -19.78
CA GLU A 39 -11.60 -5.90 -20.37
C GLU A 39 -10.97 -5.56 -21.73
N ASN A 40 -9.82 -6.17 -22.06
CA ASN A 40 -9.00 -5.82 -23.22
C ASN A 40 -8.76 -7.03 -24.14
N ASN A 41 -9.82 -7.79 -24.44
CA ASN A 41 -9.82 -8.89 -25.42
C ASN A 41 -8.73 -9.95 -25.18
N GLY A 42 -8.45 -10.27 -23.91
CA GLY A 42 -7.46 -11.26 -23.51
C GLY A 42 -6.03 -10.74 -23.40
N VAL A 43 -5.79 -9.44 -23.64
CA VAL A 43 -4.46 -8.84 -23.53
C VAL A 43 -4.39 -7.97 -22.27
N PRO A 44 -3.60 -8.33 -21.24
CA PRO A 44 -3.44 -7.49 -20.08
C PRO A 44 -2.76 -6.19 -20.49
N LEU A 45 -3.40 -5.06 -20.21
CA LEU A 45 -2.76 -3.78 -20.41
C LEU A 45 -1.72 -3.57 -19.31
N VAL A 46 -0.47 -3.38 -19.74
CA VAL A 46 0.64 -3.06 -18.87
C VAL A 46 1.33 -1.82 -19.43
N LEU A 47 1.72 -0.91 -18.54
CA LEU A 47 2.68 0.12 -18.91
C LEU A 47 4.03 -0.59 -19.09
N ASN A 48 4.46 -0.68 -20.35
CA ASN A 48 5.64 -1.47 -20.72
C ASN A 48 6.92 -0.87 -20.13
N LYS A 49 7.58 -1.65 -19.28
CA LYS A 49 9.00 -1.57 -18.89
C LYS A 49 9.52 -0.16 -18.68
N VAL A 50 9.16 0.44 -17.54
CA VAL A 50 10.04 1.43 -16.94
C VAL A 50 11.20 0.66 -16.32
N ALA A 51 12.36 0.70 -16.97
CA ALA A 51 13.60 0.34 -16.30
C ALA A 51 14.00 1.53 -15.45
N VAL A 52 14.05 1.31 -14.15
CA VAL A 52 14.57 2.26 -13.20
C VAL A 52 16.08 1.99 -13.08
N GLN A 53 16.89 2.85 -13.70
CA GLN A 53 18.34 2.86 -13.48
C GLN A 53 18.62 3.66 -12.21
N LEU A 54 19.40 3.08 -11.30
CA LEU A 54 19.89 3.77 -10.10
C LEU A 54 21.36 4.11 -10.27
N THR A 55 21.67 5.37 -10.56
CA THR A 55 23.05 5.85 -10.68
C THR A 55 23.48 6.43 -9.33
N GLU A 56 24.60 5.93 -8.77
CA GLU A 56 25.23 6.55 -7.60
C GLU A 56 25.88 7.86 -8.06
N VAL A 57 25.54 8.98 -7.43
CA VAL A 57 26.19 10.24 -7.72
C VAL A 57 27.54 10.25 -6.99
N ALA A 58 28.62 10.54 -7.71
CA ALA A 58 29.93 10.65 -7.08
C ALA A 58 29.88 11.72 -5.97
N ASP A 59 30.39 11.38 -4.80
CA ASP A 59 30.48 12.25 -3.60
C ASP A 59 29.13 12.66 -2.97
N ASP A 60 28.03 11.96 -3.31
CA ASP A 60 26.71 12.25 -2.80
C ASP A 60 25.91 10.94 -2.57
N PRO A 61 25.38 10.69 -1.35
CA PRO A 61 24.62 9.47 -1.05
C PRO A 61 23.26 9.37 -1.78
N ARG A 62 22.92 10.33 -2.65
CA ARG A 62 21.72 10.31 -3.50
C ARG A 62 21.89 9.39 -4.71
N TYR A 63 20.79 8.77 -5.11
CA TYR A 63 20.72 7.94 -6.31
C TYR A 63 19.79 8.56 -7.33
N GLU A 64 20.24 8.68 -8.57
CA GLU A 64 19.39 9.17 -9.65
C GLU A 64 18.61 8.01 -10.30
N MET A 65 17.30 8.18 -10.50
CA MET A 65 16.28 7.20 -10.86
C MET A 65 15.74 7.53 -12.23
N PHE A 66 16.40 7.07 -13.28
CA PHE A 66 15.98 7.37 -14.64
C PHE A 66 14.92 6.37 -15.10
N MET A 67 13.82 6.87 -15.67
CA MET A 67 12.97 6.04 -16.52
C MET A 67 13.71 5.81 -17.83
N VAL A 68 14.38 4.67 -17.94
CA VAL A 68 15.17 4.34 -19.12
C VAL A 68 14.29 3.62 -20.14
N PRO A 69 14.09 4.17 -21.36
CA PRO A 69 13.46 3.44 -22.45
C PRO A 69 14.17 2.10 -22.64
N LYS A 70 13.44 1.04 -23.00
CA LYS A 70 14.02 -0.29 -23.21
C LYS A 70 15.25 -0.30 -24.12
N ALA A 71 15.32 0.62 -25.09
CA ALA A 71 16.43 0.79 -26.03
C ALA A 71 17.72 1.37 -25.42
N GLN A 72 17.64 1.99 -24.24
CA GLN A 72 18.75 2.68 -23.56
C GLN A 72 19.20 1.97 -22.27
N ILE A 73 18.64 0.80 -21.97
CA ILE A 73 19.02 0.01 -20.79
C ILE A 73 20.46 -0.49 -20.98
N ASP A 74 21.39 0.06 -20.20
CA ASP A 74 22.74 -0.50 -20.05
C ASP A 74 22.67 -1.77 -19.19
N TYR A 75 22.96 -2.94 -19.78
CA TYR A 75 22.84 -4.21 -19.06
C TYR A 75 23.91 -4.43 -17.97
N ASN A 76 24.91 -3.56 -17.88
CA ASN A 76 25.95 -3.63 -16.85
C ASN A 76 25.58 -2.90 -15.54
N THR A 77 24.48 -2.14 -15.54
CA THR A 77 23.96 -1.45 -14.34
C THR A 77 22.78 -2.22 -13.72
N LYS A 78 22.63 -2.17 -12.39
CA LYS A 78 21.47 -2.79 -11.70
C LYS A 78 20.21 -1.99 -12.03
N HIS A 79 19.34 -2.55 -12.87
CA HIS A 79 18.03 -1.98 -13.19
C HIS A 79 16.92 -2.68 -12.43
N TYR A 80 16.01 -1.89 -11.86
CA TYR A 80 14.74 -2.42 -11.35
C TYR A 80 13.70 -2.32 -12.45
N ARG A 81 13.15 -3.47 -12.86
CA ARG A 81 12.07 -3.52 -13.85
C ARG A 81 10.75 -3.60 -13.13
N PHE A 82 10.00 -2.52 -13.15
CA PHE A 82 8.62 -2.52 -12.67
C PHE A 82 7.69 -2.67 -13.88
N VAL A 83 6.73 -3.59 -13.75
CA VAL A 83 5.62 -3.72 -14.70
C VAL A 83 4.39 -3.24 -13.98
N ILE A 84 3.97 -2.01 -14.28
CA ILE A 84 2.78 -1.40 -13.68
C ILE A 84 1.57 -1.84 -14.52
N PRO A 85 0.67 -2.68 -13.99
CA PRO A 85 -0.55 -3.04 -14.71
C PRO A 85 -1.46 -1.82 -14.81
N ILE A 86 -2.13 -1.65 -15.96
CA ILE A 86 -3.23 -0.69 -16.07
C ILE A 86 -4.41 -1.28 -15.32
N LEU A 87 -4.95 -0.50 -14.38
CA LEU A 87 -6.05 -0.91 -13.52
C LEU A 87 -7.33 -1.13 -14.34
N PRO A 88 -8.14 -2.16 -14.03
CA PRO A 88 -9.46 -2.36 -14.62
C PRO A 88 -10.37 -1.15 -14.40
N ARG A 89 -11.39 -0.98 -15.24
CA ARG A 89 -12.33 0.16 -15.12
C ARG A 89 -13.24 0.06 -13.90
N ALA A 90 -13.59 -1.16 -13.50
CA ALA A 90 -14.51 -1.40 -12.40
C ALA A 90 -14.26 -2.76 -11.74
N GLY A 91 -14.93 -2.98 -10.61
CA GLY A 91 -14.94 -4.24 -9.88
C GLY A 91 -14.17 -4.17 -8.58
N PHE A 92 -14.18 -5.29 -7.86
CA PHE A 92 -13.61 -5.39 -6.52
C PHE A 92 -12.82 -6.68 -6.36
N PHE A 93 -11.97 -6.70 -5.34
CA PHE A 93 -11.39 -7.92 -4.79
C PHE A 93 -11.36 -7.82 -3.27
N VAL A 94 -11.22 -8.97 -2.61
CA VAL A 94 -11.18 -9.04 -1.15
C VAL A 94 -9.84 -9.59 -0.70
N VAL A 95 -9.19 -8.90 0.23
CA VAL A 95 -8.04 -9.45 0.97
C VAL A 95 -8.54 -10.07 2.27
N LEU A 96 -8.30 -11.37 2.44
CA LEU A 96 -8.60 -12.13 3.64
C LEU A 96 -7.39 -12.10 4.58
N ARG A 97 -7.46 -11.30 5.63
CA ARG A 97 -6.46 -11.32 6.70
C ARG A 97 -6.79 -12.41 7.70
N ARG A 98 -5.99 -13.48 7.69
CA ARG A 98 -6.15 -14.63 8.57
C ARG A 98 -5.19 -14.52 9.77
N PRO A 99 -5.66 -14.73 11.01
CA PRO A 99 -4.78 -14.64 12.18
C PRO A 99 -3.72 -15.75 12.15
N PRO A 100 -2.60 -15.59 12.88
CA PRO A 100 -1.63 -16.66 13.05
C PRO A 100 -2.28 -17.92 13.64
N SER A 101 -1.91 -19.10 13.15
CA SER A 101 -2.39 -20.39 13.67
C SER A 101 -1.78 -20.79 15.02
N SER A 102 -0.82 -20.01 15.53
CA SER A 102 -0.06 -20.33 16.73
C SER A 102 -0.87 -20.13 18.02
N SER A 103 -0.65 -21.03 18.97
CA SER A 103 -1.17 -20.94 20.34
C SER A 103 -0.76 -19.68 21.10
N ARG A 104 0.43 -19.13 20.78
CA ARG A 104 1.01 -17.92 21.41
C ARG A 104 0.28 -16.63 21.04
N TRP A 105 -0.58 -16.66 20.03
CA TRP A 105 -1.39 -15.52 19.61
C TRP A 105 -2.40 -15.06 20.67
N GLY A 106 -2.94 -16.04 21.43
CA GLY A 106 -4.07 -15.85 22.34
C GLY A 106 -3.92 -14.79 23.42
N SER A 107 -2.70 -14.52 23.88
CA SER A 107 -2.47 -13.68 25.07
C SER A 107 -2.33 -12.19 24.80
N ARG A 108 -1.71 -11.77 23.67
CA ARG A 108 -1.49 -10.34 23.34
C ARG A 108 -2.50 -9.79 22.33
N TRP A 109 -2.95 -10.61 21.37
CA TRP A 109 -3.69 -10.13 20.19
C TRP A 109 -5.07 -10.80 19.98
N GLY A 110 -5.53 -11.54 20.98
CA GLY A 110 -6.90 -12.08 21.05
C GLY A 110 -7.02 -13.59 20.81
N ASN A 111 -8.17 -14.13 21.22
CA ASN A 111 -8.45 -15.57 21.29
C ASN A 111 -8.31 -16.32 19.95
N ARG A 112 -7.95 -17.60 20.04
CA ARG A 112 -7.96 -18.57 18.93
C ARG A 112 -9.36 -18.67 18.31
N GLY A 113 -9.42 -19.00 17.00
CA GLY A 113 -10.68 -19.31 16.31
C GLY A 113 -11.46 -18.10 15.80
N ARG A 114 -10.82 -16.93 15.70
CA ARG A 114 -11.47 -15.75 15.11
C ARG A 114 -11.55 -15.84 13.60
N PRO A 115 -12.63 -15.31 12.99
CA PRO A 115 -12.79 -15.31 11.55
C PRO A 115 -11.73 -14.42 10.89
N ASP A 116 -11.52 -14.65 9.59
CA ASP A 116 -10.70 -13.76 8.77
C ASP A 116 -11.30 -12.35 8.74
N VAL A 117 -10.46 -11.33 8.81
CA VAL A 117 -10.87 -9.95 8.50
C VAL A 117 -10.87 -9.83 6.98
N LYS A 118 -12.03 -9.57 6.39
CA LYS A 118 -12.16 -9.40 4.94
C LYS A 118 -12.12 -7.92 4.61
N LEU A 119 -11.17 -7.51 3.78
CA LEU A 119 -10.97 -6.11 3.37
C LEU A 119 -11.41 -5.98 1.92
N LEU A 120 -12.29 -5.03 1.63
CA LEU A 120 -12.79 -4.79 0.29
C LEU A 120 -11.89 -3.76 -0.39
N TYR A 121 -11.41 -4.09 -1.59
CA TYR A 121 -10.61 -3.20 -2.43
C TYR A 121 -11.28 -3.00 -3.77
N ASN A 122 -11.19 -1.79 -4.29
CA ASN A 122 -11.68 -1.43 -5.61
C ASN A 122 -10.57 -1.62 -6.65
N LEU A 123 -10.88 -2.34 -7.74
CA LEU A 123 -9.89 -2.67 -8.77
C LEU A 123 -9.44 -1.44 -9.56
N SER A 124 -10.29 -0.41 -9.67
CA SER A 124 -10.03 0.77 -10.51
C SER A 124 -9.00 1.74 -9.94
N ASN A 125 -8.81 1.73 -8.62
CA ASN A 125 -7.91 2.65 -7.92
C ASN A 125 -7.05 1.96 -6.85
N LEU A 126 -7.28 0.66 -6.59
CA LEU A 126 -6.68 -0.14 -5.52
C LEU A 126 -6.94 0.42 -4.11
N TYR A 127 -7.87 1.35 -3.95
CA TYR A 127 -8.27 1.84 -2.63
C TYR A 127 -9.01 0.77 -1.85
N THR A 128 -8.75 0.76 -0.55
CA THR A 128 -9.55 -0.01 0.39
C THR A 128 -10.85 0.76 0.57
N GLU A 129 -11.99 0.10 0.37
CA GLU A 129 -13.32 0.71 0.49
C GLU A 129 -13.94 0.45 1.88
N GLY A 130 -13.43 -0.57 2.57
CA GLY A 130 -13.93 -0.96 3.88
C GLY A 130 -13.56 -2.37 4.27
N PHE A 131 -14.31 -2.93 5.22
CA PHE A 131 -14.07 -4.27 5.77
C PHE A 131 -15.37 -4.96 6.18
N PHE A 132 -15.39 -6.28 6.20
CA PHE A 132 -16.52 -7.03 6.71
C PHE A 132 -16.40 -7.27 8.21
N HIS A 133 -17.50 -7.05 8.94
CA HIS A 133 -17.62 -7.37 10.34
C HIS A 133 -19.03 -7.89 10.66
N ARG A 134 -19.12 -9.06 11.30
CA ARG A 134 -20.39 -9.68 11.75
C ARG A 134 -21.49 -9.73 10.67
N GLY A 135 -21.11 -10.13 9.46
CA GLY A 135 -22.04 -10.26 8.33
C GLY A 135 -22.46 -8.95 7.67
N ARG A 136 -21.91 -7.80 8.11
CA ARG A 136 -22.11 -6.50 7.47
C ARG A 136 -20.83 -5.99 6.84
N LEU A 137 -20.97 -5.22 5.76
CA LEU A 137 -19.89 -4.51 5.10
C LEU A 137 -19.77 -3.11 5.71
N CYS A 138 -18.69 -2.86 6.44
CA CYS A 138 -18.38 -1.57 7.02
C CYS A 138 -17.61 -0.73 6.00
N LEU A 139 -18.22 0.33 5.46
CA LEU A 139 -17.64 1.19 4.41
C LEU A 139 -17.35 2.58 4.93
N TYR A 140 -16.37 3.27 4.33
CA TYR A 140 -16.23 4.70 4.55
C TYR A 140 -17.49 5.46 4.09
N ASN A 141 -17.72 6.66 4.63
CA ASN A 141 -18.94 7.43 4.34
C ASN A 141 -19.03 7.93 2.91
N ASP A 142 -17.91 8.00 2.20
CA ASP A 142 -17.73 8.55 0.87
C ASP A 142 -17.67 7.49 -0.23
N VAL A 143 -17.74 6.20 0.13
CA VAL A 143 -17.78 5.10 -0.84
C VAL A 143 -19.17 5.02 -1.47
N ASP A 144 -19.27 5.25 -2.77
CA ASP A 144 -20.52 5.07 -3.48
C ASP A 144 -20.64 3.64 -4.03
N LEU A 145 -21.73 2.95 -3.68
CA LEU A 145 -22.08 1.63 -4.22
C LEU A 145 -23.33 1.71 -5.13
N THR A 146 -23.72 2.91 -5.56
CA THR A 146 -24.83 3.11 -6.49
C THR A 146 -24.62 2.28 -7.75
N GLY A 147 -25.65 1.52 -8.14
CA GLY A 147 -25.61 0.60 -9.28
C GLY A 147 -24.98 -0.77 -8.99
N ILE A 148 -24.47 -0.99 -7.76
CA ILE A 148 -23.99 -2.30 -7.29
C ILE A 148 -25.01 -2.92 -6.32
N LEU A 149 -25.51 -2.13 -5.35
CA LEU A 149 -26.52 -2.54 -4.39
C LEU A 149 -27.79 -1.71 -4.57
N SER A 150 -28.95 -2.33 -4.32
CA SER A 150 -30.20 -1.60 -4.08
C SER A 150 -30.17 -0.86 -2.74
N ALA A 151 -31.06 0.12 -2.56
CA ALA A 151 -31.16 0.86 -1.31
C ALA A 151 -31.54 -0.05 -0.13
N GLU A 152 -32.40 -1.06 -0.38
CA GLU A 152 -32.78 -2.07 0.59
C GLU A 152 -31.60 -2.96 0.99
N GLU A 153 -30.81 -3.43 0.02
CA GLU A 153 -29.60 -4.21 0.29
C GLU A 153 -28.56 -3.40 1.05
N GLU A 154 -28.38 -2.12 0.70
CA GLU A 154 -27.47 -1.24 1.43
C GLU A 154 -27.90 -1.09 2.90
N ALA A 155 -29.19 -0.81 3.15
CA ALA A 155 -29.72 -0.71 4.51
C ALA A 155 -29.55 -2.01 5.32
N GLN A 156 -29.72 -3.16 4.66
CA GLN A 156 -29.61 -4.47 5.30
C GLN A 156 -28.15 -4.86 5.60
N TRP A 157 -27.25 -4.68 4.64
CA TRP A 157 -25.92 -5.30 4.65
C TRP A 157 -24.78 -4.33 4.92
N VAL A 158 -24.98 -3.01 4.78
CA VAL A 158 -23.91 -2.02 4.90
C VAL A 158 -23.99 -1.29 6.24
N THR A 159 -22.83 -0.99 6.82
CA THR A 159 -22.68 -0.05 7.93
C THR A 159 -21.75 1.07 7.49
N ARG A 160 -22.24 2.30 7.44
CA ARG A 160 -21.42 3.46 7.10
C ARG A 160 -20.58 3.89 8.32
N LEU A 161 -19.27 3.97 8.13
CA LEU A 161 -18.36 4.55 9.11
C LEU A 161 -18.57 6.06 9.17
N PRO A 162 -18.38 6.72 10.33
CA PRO A 162 -18.67 8.15 10.49
C PRO A 162 -17.57 9.07 9.93
N PHE A 163 -16.76 8.59 8.98
CA PHE A 163 -15.63 9.34 8.38
C PHE A 163 -15.34 8.84 6.96
N SER A 164 -14.66 9.68 6.17
CA SER A 164 -14.27 9.39 4.78
C SER A 164 -12.99 8.56 4.68
N SER A 165 -12.71 8.04 3.49
CA SER A 165 -11.50 7.24 3.22
C SER A 165 -10.20 8.05 3.17
N THR A 166 -10.29 9.38 3.22
CA THR A 166 -9.14 10.29 3.16
C THR A 166 -8.30 10.29 4.44
N TYR A 167 -7.02 10.69 4.36
CA TYR A 167 -6.13 10.76 5.52
C TYR A 167 -6.34 12.00 6.41
N GLY A 168 -6.93 13.07 5.86
CA GLY A 168 -7.08 14.36 6.55
C GLY A 168 -8.22 14.43 7.56
N HIS A 169 -8.54 15.66 8.00
CA HIS A 169 -9.47 15.96 9.11
C HIS A 169 -10.90 15.41 8.94
N LYS A 170 -11.39 15.25 7.70
CA LYS A 170 -12.74 14.66 7.45
C LYS A 170 -12.74 13.13 7.42
N GLY A 171 -11.56 12.52 7.33
CA GLY A 171 -11.39 11.09 7.16
C GLY A 171 -10.76 10.44 8.39
N MET A 172 -9.68 9.69 8.15
CA MET A 172 -9.01 8.91 9.18
C MET A 172 -8.21 9.78 10.15
N GLU A 173 -7.86 11.02 9.80
CA GLU A 173 -7.20 11.98 10.70
C GLU A 173 -5.98 11.36 11.42
N VAL A 174 -5.12 10.70 10.66
CA VAL A 174 -4.04 9.88 11.22
C VAL A 174 -2.75 10.69 11.28
N GLN A 175 -2.12 10.66 12.46
CA GLN A 175 -0.73 11.08 12.62
C GLN A 175 0.19 9.95 12.11
N PHE A 176 0.75 10.13 10.92
CA PHE A 176 1.60 9.11 10.27
C PHE A 176 2.82 8.71 11.10
N SER A 177 3.38 9.63 11.87
CA SER A 177 4.47 9.36 12.83
C SER A 177 4.11 8.36 13.93
N SER A 178 2.82 8.05 14.12
CA SER A 178 2.35 7.01 15.04
C SER A 178 1.92 5.72 14.34
N LEU A 179 1.93 5.72 13.00
CA LEU A 179 1.44 4.63 12.18
C LEU A 179 2.53 3.57 11.97
N LEU A 180 2.61 2.60 12.88
CA LEU A 180 3.56 1.49 12.76
C LEU A 180 3.28 0.61 11.53
N LEU A 181 4.24 0.50 10.61
CA LEU A 181 4.25 -0.47 9.51
C LEU A 181 5.04 -1.72 9.91
N GLY A 182 4.81 -2.83 9.21
CA GLY A 182 5.47 -4.12 9.50
C GLY A 182 4.61 -5.09 10.33
N PRO A 183 5.21 -6.16 10.87
CA PRO A 183 4.47 -7.26 11.48
C PRO A 183 3.58 -6.87 12.64
N GLU A 184 4.07 -6.09 13.61
CA GLU A 184 3.26 -5.65 14.75
C GLU A 184 2.05 -4.85 14.27
N GLY A 185 2.26 -3.87 13.40
CA GLY A 185 1.17 -3.11 12.79
C GLY A 185 0.11 -4.00 12.11
N PHE A 186 0.51 -5.09 11.45
CA PHE A 186 -0.43 -6.04 10.86
C PHE A 186 -1.26 -6.81 11.88
N LEU A 187 -0.62 -7.24 12.96
CA LEU A 187 -1.25 -7.98 14.05
C LEU A 187 -2.24 -7.08 14.82
N ASP A 188 -1.83 -5.85 15.11
CA ASP A 188 -2.66 -4.82 15.73
C ASP A 188 -3.89 -4.51 14.91
N THR A 189 -3.71 -4.24 13.62
CA THR A 189 -4.82 -3.95 12.70
C THR A 189 -5.81 -5.11 12.65
N TYR A 190 -5.33 -6.36 12.62
CA TYR A 190 -6.22 -7.51 12.69
C TYR A 190 -6.98 -7.55 14.02
N SER A 191 -6.30 -7.33 15.15
CA SER A 191 -6.92 -7.35 16.48
C SER A 191 -8.04 -6.31 16.60
N VAL A 192 -7.78 -5.09 16.10
CA VAL A 192 -8.73 -3.97 16.07
C VAL A 192 -9.93 -4.30 15.18
N LEU A 193 -9.70 -4.62 13.90
CA LEU A 193 -10.81 -4.79 12.94
C LEU A 193 -11.64 -6.06 13.19
N SER A 194 -11.01 -7.14 13.67
CA SER A 194 -11.74 -8.37 14.05
C SER A 194 -12.71 -8.15 15.22
N GLN A 195 -12.52 -7.10 16.01
CA GLN A 195 -13.37 -6.71 17.13
C GLN A 195 -13.73 -5.23 17.07
N TYR A 196 -13.99 -4.67 15.90
CA TYR A 196 -14.09 -3.21 15.74
C TYR A 196 -15.04 -2.55 16.76
N THR A 197 -16.11 -3.23 17.16
CA THR A 197 -17.09 -2.78 18.18
C THR A 197 -16.54 -2.65 19.61
N ARG A 198 -15.34 -3.16 19.91
CA ARG A 198 -14.66 -3.09 21.21
C ARG A 198 -13.56 -2.04 21.28
N TYR A 199 -13.21 -1.44 20.15
CA TYR A 199 -12.15 -0.46 20.05
C TYR A 199 -12.73 0.94 19.84
N THR A 200 -11.98 1.96 20.23
CA THR A 200 -12.36 3.35 19.97
C THR A 200 -12.29 3.65 18.47
N MET A 201 -13.05 4.66 18.02
CA MET A 201 -13.02 5.05 16.62
C MET A 201 -11.63 5.54 16.17
N ALA A 202 -10.87 6.17 17.06
CA ALA A 202 -9.48 6.56 16.80
C ALA A 202 -8.61 5.34 16.48
N GLN A 203 -8.73 4.25 17.25
CA GLN A 203 -7.98 3.01 17.00
C GLN A 203 -8.41 2.35 15.68
N VAL A 204 -9.71 2.39 15.35
CA VAL A 204 -10.22 1.88 14.06
C VAL A 204 -9.67 2.68 12.90
N LYS A 205 -9.67 4.02 12.99
CA LYS A 205 -9.10 4.93 11.99
C LYS A 205 -7.61 4.64 11.75
N VAL A 206 -6.81 4.47 12.81
CA VAL A 206 -5.39 4.09 12.70
C VAL A 206 -5.22 2.73 12.03
N ALA A 207 -6.02 1.73 12.42
CA ALA A 207 -5.97 0.39 11.82
C ALA A 207 -6.30 0.41 10.31
N LEU A 208 -7.28 1.22 9.91
CA LEU A 208 -7.68 1.42 8.52
C LEU A 208 -6.67 2.23 7.72
N ALA A 209 -6.07 3.27 8.28
CA ALA A 209 -5.00 4.01 7.63
C ALA A 209 -3.79 3.12 7.39
N ARG A 210 -3.45 2.24 8.34
CA ARG A 210 -2.40 1.24 8.14
C ARG A 210 -2.74 0.30 7.00
N MET A 211 -4.01 -0.06 6.80
CA MET A 211 -4.43 -0.87 5.67
C MET A 211 -4.35 -0.12 4.33
N ALA A 212 -4.74 1.15 4.32
CA ALA A 212 -4.60 1.99 3.15
C ALA A 212 -3.12 2.10 2.74
N VAL A 213 -2.23 2.35 3.70
CA VAL A 213 -0.78 2.41 3.46
C VAL A 213 -0.18 1.06 3.05
N SER A 214 -0.36 0.02 3.86
CA SER A 214 0.29 -1.28 3.62
C SER A 214 -0.42 -2.17 2.60
N GLY A 215 -1.57 -1.74 2.10
CA GLY A 215 -2.29 -2.38 1.02
C GLY A 215 -2.34 -1.45 -0.18
N SER A 216 -3.26 -0.49 -0.15
CA SER A 216 -3.55 0.39 -1.29
C SER A 216 -2.33 1.17 -1.80
N GLU A 217 -1.59 1.87 -0.92
CA GLU A 217 -0.37 2.59 -1.33
C GLU A 217 0.73 1.59 -1.73
N ALA A 218 0.97 0.54 -0.95
CA ALA A 218 2.01 -0.44 -1.25
C ALA A 218 1.77 -1.14 -2.62
N PHE A 219 0.54 -1.45 -3.00
CA PHE A 219 0.25 -2.03 -4.32
C PHE A 219 0.49 -1.06 -5.47
N ARG A 220 0.34 0.25 -5.22
CA ARG A 220 0.60 1.31 -6.19
C ARG A 220 2.09 1.66 -6.26
N PHE A 221 2.79 1.60 -5.13
CA PHE A 221 4.18 2.00 -5.00
C PHE A 221 5.07 0.79 -4.62
N PRO A 222 5.70 0.11 -5.60
CA PRO A 222 6.51 -1.08 -5.35
C PRO A 222 7.64 -0.87 -4.33
N VAL A 223 8.16 0.35 -4.22
CA VAL A 223 9.19 0.68 -3.23
C VAL A 223 8.65 0.55 -1.80
N LEU A 224 7.47 1.11 -1.53
CA LEU A 224 6.80 0.98 -0.24
C LEU A 224 6.46 -0.48 0.06
N PHE A 225 6.02 -1.24 -0.95
CA PHE A 225 5.80 -2.68 -0.80
C PHE A 225 7.09 -3.40 -0.36
N SER A 226 8.21 -3.13 -1.04
CA SER A 226 9.51 -3.72 -0.72
C SER A 226 9.98 -3.34 0.70
N ARG A 227 9.84 -2.06 1.09
CA ARG A 227 10.17 -1.59 2.46
C ARG A 227 9.39 -2.36 3.51
N ILE A 228 8.06 -2.46 3.37
CA ILE A 228 7.21 -3.18 4.32
C ILE A 228 7.56 -4.68 4.35
N GLU A 229 7.90 -5.26 3.20
CA GLU A 229 8.36 -6.64 3.13
C GLU A 229 9.69 -6.85 3.90
N LYS A 230 10.64 -5.92 3.79
CA LYS A 230 11.90 -5.93 4.57
C LYS A 230 11.64 -5.81 6.07
N LEU A 231 10.75 -4.91 6.50
CA LEU A 231 10.31 -4.82 7.91
C LEU A 231 9.74 -6.17 8.39
N CYS A 232 9.01 -6.87 7.53
CA CYS A 232 8.51 -8.21 7.85
C CYS A 232 9.60 -9.28 7.96
N LEU A 233 10.69 -9.15 7.20
CA LEU A 233 11.84 -10.07 7.26
C LEU A 233 12.67 -9.85 8.53
N LYS A 234 12.86 -8.60 8.95
CA LYS A 234 13.63 -8.22 10.14
C LYS A 234 12.80 -8.23 11.45
N TRP A 235 11.49 -8.43 11.33
CA TRP A 235 10.54 -8.33 12.45
C TRP A 235 10.54 -6.96 13.15
N GLU A 236 10.74 -5.92 12.34
CA GLU A 236 10.81 -4.54 12.80
C GLU A 236 9.46 -3.83 12.60
N ALA A 237 9.23 -2.81 13.42
CA ALA A 237 8.12 -1.91 13.25
C ALA A 237 8.67 -0.50 13.08
N GLU A 238 8.21 0.18 12.03
CA GLU A 238 8.67 1.52 11.70
C GLU A 238 7.48 2.46 11.62
N ALA A 239 7.55 3.60 12.30
CA ALA A 239 6.60 4.66 12.09
C ALA A 239 6.77 5.27 10.70
N VAL A 240 5.70 5.79 10.12
CA VAL A 240 5.81 6.59 8.90
C VAL A 240 6.34 7.96 9.32
N ASP A 241 7.65 8.18 9.19
CA ASP A 241 8.25 9.47 9.54
C ASP A 241 7.83 10.55 8.52
N PRO A 242 7.11 11.61 8.93
CA PRO A 242 6.83 12.75 8.06
C PRO A 242 8.08 13.61 7.76
N ALA A 243 9.17 13.48 8.51
CA ALA A 243 10.34 14.38 8.51
C ALA A 243 11.59 13.86 7.79
N GLU A 244 11.63 12.62 7.28
CA GLU A 244 12.73 12.17 6.38
C GLU A 244 12.64 12.78 4.96
N ALA A 245 11.77 13.78 4.78
CA ALA A 245 11.72 14.62 3.61
C ALA A 245 12.01 16.05 4.00
N VAL A 246 12.97 16.66 3.30
CA VAL A 246 13.41 18.06 3.38
C VAL A 246 14.63 18.26 4.30
N ASP A 247 15.78 18.49 3.65
CA ASP A 247 16.87 19.27 4.24
C ASP A 247 16.25 20.58 4.78
N PRO A 248 16.45 20.96 6.05
CA PRO A 248 15.89 22.18 6.63
C PRO A 248 16.06 23.46 5.78
N ALA A 249 17.03 23.47 4.86
CA ALA A 249 17.26 24.55 3.90
C ALA A 249 16.25 24.61 2.72
N GLU A 250 15.50 23.54 2.41
CA GLU A 250 14.56 23.45 1.29
C GLU A 250 13.07 23.44 1.71
N ALA A 251 12.76 23.76 2.98
CA ALA A 251 11.38 23.90 3.44
C ALA A 251 10.75 25.19 2.90
N VAL A 252 10.25 25.14 1.67
CA VAL A 252 9.70 26.30 0.96
C VAL A 252 8.26 26.64 1.37
N ASP A 253 7.54 25.82 2.14
CA ASP A 253 6.20 26.22 2.59
C ASP A 253 5.78 25.61 3.93
N PRO A 254 5.70 26.40 5.02
CA PRO A 254 5.12 25.96 6.29
C PRO A 254 3.60 25.72 6.23
N ALA A 255 2.94 25.97 5.09
CA ALA A 255 1.55 25.58 4.84
C ALA A 255 1.39 24.15 4.26
N ALA A 256 2.49 23.41 4.05
CA ALA A 256 2.41 22.01 3.64
C ALA A 256 1.66 21.19 4.69
N ASP A 257 0.51 20.64 4.29
CA ASP A 257 -0.40 19.89 5.14
C ASP A 257 0.35 18.76 5.88
N PRO A 258 0.43 18.79 7.23
CA PRO A 258 1.08 17.74 8.02
C PRO A 258 0.38 16.37 7.86
N ALA A 259 -0.76 16.31 7.15
CA ALA A 259 -1.47 15.09 6.79
C ALA A 259 -0.99 14.43 5.47
N SER A 260 0.08 14.90 4.82
CA SER A 260 0.62 14.19 3.66
C SER A 260 1.44 12.97 4.10
N PHE A 261 1.01 11.77 3.68
CA PHE A 261 1.63 10.46 3.97
C PHE A 261 3.14 10.42 3.66
N SER A 262 3.56 11.22 2.69
CA SER A 262 4.94 11.61 2.37
C SER A 262 4.87 12.55 1.17
N PRO A 263 5.74 13.57 1.05
CA PRO A 263 5.87 14.33 -0.21
C PRO A 263 6.35 13.47 -1.38
N TYR A 264 6.77 12.22 -1.15
CA TYR A 264 7.21 11.24 -2.15
C TYR A 264 6.07 10.35 -2.69
N PHE A 265 4.94 10.27 -2.00
CA PHE A 265 3.78 9.45 -2.38
C PHE A 265 2.57 10.29 -2.77
N THR A 266 2.79 11.56 -3.12
CA THR A 266 1.74 12.46 -3.61
C THR A 266 1.44 12.19 -5.09
N ASP A 267 0.13 12.18 -5.40
CA ASP A 267 -0.48 12.13 -6.73
C ASP A 267 -0.18 10.92 -7.61
N TRP A 268 -0.54 9.72 -7.13
CA TRP A 268 -0.71 8.52 -7.98
C TRP A 268 -1.46 8.82 -9.28
N MET A 269 -2.54 9.60 -9.21
CA MET A 269 -3.33 10.00 -10.38
C MET A 269 -2.52 10.83 -11.37
N ASP A 270 -1.69 11.77 -10.91
CA ASP A 270 -0.90 12.59 -11.81
C ASP A 270 0.28 11.82 -12.40
N ASN A 271 0.90 10.92 -11.63
CA ASN A 271 1.88 9.96 -12.14
C ASN A 271 1.26 9.06 -13.23
N CYS A 272 0.05 8.55 -13.02
CA CYS A 272 -0.67 7.80 -14.05
C CYS A 272 -1.00 8.65 -15.29
N LYS A 273 -1.44 9.91 -15.13
CA LYS A 273 -1.70 10.82 -16.25
C LYS A 273 -0.45 11.10 -17.07
N ILE A 274 0.69 11.35 -16.43
CA ILE A 274 1.99 11.57 -17.09
C ILE A 274 2.39 10.33 -17.90
N LEU A 275 2.31 9.16 -17.28
CA LEU A 275 2.62 7.88 -17.94
C LEU A 275 1.69 7.57 -19.12
N LEU A 276 0.39 7.83 -18.98
CA LEU A 276 -0.61 7.59 -20.03
C LEU A 276 -0.48 8.57 -21.21
N LYS A 277 0.01 9.78 -20.99
CA LYS A 277 0.29 10.77 -22.06
C LYS A 277 1.55 10.47 -22.85
N GLY A 278 2.37 9.50 -22.42
CA GLY A 278 3.69 9.26 -23.02
C GLY A 278 4.66 10.43 -22.84
N GLU A 279 4.37 11.34 -21.90
CA GLU A 279 5.22 12.48 -21.60
C GLU A 279 6.42 11.97 -20.78
N HIS A 280 7.56 11.78 -21.47
CA HIS A 280 8.83 11.33 -20.88
C HIS A 280 9.43 12.26 -19.82
N LYS A 281 8.78 13.40 -19.55
CA LYS A 281 9.27 14.41 -18.62
C LYS A 281 8.42 14.35 -17.35
N VAL A 282 8.88 13.53 -16.42
CA VAL A 282 8.60 13.73 -15.00
C VAL A 282 9.14 15.14 -14.67
N SER A 283 8.35 15.98 -14.00
CA SER A 283 8.85 17.31 -13.60
C SER A 283 10.11 17.14 -12.76
N LYS A 284 11.03 18.10 -12.83
CA LYS A 284 12.30 18.05 -12.10
C LYS A 284 12.06 17.83 -10.59
N GLU A 285 11.00 18.41 -10.02
CA GLU A 285 10.63 18.17 -8.61
C GLU A 285 10.18 16.73 -8.35
N VAL A 286 9.30 16.15 -9.17
CA VAL A 286 8.82 14.77 -8.98
C VAL A 286 9.97 13.77 -9.17
N TYR A 287 10.89 14.09 -10.09
CA TYR A 287 12.11 13.33 -10.32
C TYR A 287 13.04 13.35 -9.09
N GLN A 288 13.38 14.55 -8.58
CA GLN A 288 14.21 14.73 -7.38
C GLN A 288 13.65 14.04 -6.13
N LYS A 289 12.32 14.03 -6.00
CA LYS A 289 11.59 13.33 -4.93
C LYS A 289 11.75 11.81 -5.00
N LEU A 290 11.68 11.24 -6.20
CA LEU A 290 11.92 9.80 -6.40
C LEU A 290 13.39 9.40 -6.13
N LEU A 291 14.34 10.30 -6.36
CA LEU A 291 15.78 10.09 -6.13
C LEU A 291 16.13 9.92 -4.64
N GLN A 292 15.59 10.82 -3.82
CA GLN A 292 15.77 10.78 -2.36
C GLN A 292 15.22 9.47 -1.78
N HIS A 293 14.11 8.97 -2.35
CA HIS A 293 13.46 7.75 -1.89
C HIS A 293 14.29 6.48 -2.13
N VAL A 294 14.98 6.40 -3.27
CA VAL A 294 15.81 5.23 -3.57
C VAL A 294 17.15 5.25 -2.83
N ALA A 295 17.65 6.44 -2.47
CA ALA A 295 18.81 6.57 -1.59
C ALA A 295 18.59 6.00 -0.19
N LEU A 296 17.38 6.16 0.36
CA LEU A 296 17.00 5.56 1.63
C LEU A 296 16.99 4.01 1.56
N LEU A 297 16.59 3.41 0.43
CA LEU A 297 16.59 1.95 0.26
C LEU A 297 18.00 1.34 0.27
N LYS A 298 19.02 2.07 -0.17
CA LYS A 298 20.41 1.59 -0.25
C LYS A 298 21.19 1.79 1.04
N ARG A 299 20.86 2.79 1.85
CA ARG A 299 21.43 2.90 3.22
C ARG A 299 21.04 1.70 4.08
N GLY A 300 19.78 1.26 3.99
CA GLY A 300 19.31 0.05 4.68
C GLY A 300 19.81 -1.29 4.09
N GLU A 301 20.53 -1.28 2.96
CA GLU A 301 21.20 -2.47 2.40
C GLU A 301 22.71 -2.51 2.74
N ARG A 302 23.38 -1.36 2.92
CA ARG A 302 24.81 -1.31 3.31
C ARG A 302 25.07 -1.68 4.77
N GLU A 303 24.15 -1.39 5.68
CA GLU A 303 24.33 -1.78 7.09
C GLU A 303 24.30 -3.30 7.32
N ASP A 304 23.72 -4.09 6.39
CA ASP A 304 23.68 -5.55 6.46
C ASP A 304 24.94 -6.22 5.87
N ASP A 305 25.75 -5.51 5.09
CA ASP A 305 27.00 -6.04 4.50
C ASP A 305 28.23 -5.83 5.41
N ASP A 306 28.16 -4.92 6.38
CA ASP A 306 29.24 -4.63 7.35
C ASP A 306 29.06 -5.37 8.70
N VAL A 307 28.02 -6.21 8.85
CA VAL A 307 27.82 -7.09 10.01
C VAL A 307 27.78 -8.56 9.54
N ALA A 308 28.92 -9.04 9.05
CA ALA A 308 29.22 -10.45 8.86
C ALA A 308 30.63 -10.77 9.41
#